data_AF-D3E5R8-F1
#
_entry.id   AF-D3E5R8-F1
#
_cell.length_a   1.000
_cell.length_b   1.000
_cell.length_c   1.000
_cell.angle_alpha   90.00
_cell.angle_beta   90.00
_cell.angle_gamma   90.00
#
_symmetry.space_group_name_H-M   'P 1'
#
loop_
_entity.id
_entity.type
_entity.pdbx_description
1 polymer ?
#
loop_
_entity_poly.entity_id
_entity_poly.type
_entity_poly.pdbx_seq_one_letter_code
_entity_poly.pdbx_strand_id
1 'polypeptide(L)'
;MLAERTGFIIWVSDVKAARNLEKYGSVHYISRRMHYVVMYVNADRAEETMKNIRRLSYVRKIERSYRNEIKTEYSSKGPDKAKFYGP
;
A
#
# COMPACT_ATOMS: atom_id res chain seq x y z
N MET A 1 -19.56 12.01 1.33
CA MET A 1 -19.12 10.59 1.35
C MET A 1 -17.61 10.56 1.46
N LEU A 2 -17.04 9.65 2.25
CA LEU A 2 -15.59 9.42 2.28
C LEU A 2 -15.18 8.78 0.94
N ALA A 3 -14.21 9.37 0.25
CA ALA A 3 -13.73 8.83 -1.01
C ALA A 3 -13.05 7.48 -0.77
N GLU A 4 -13.41 6.47 -1.56
CA GLU A 4 -12.75 5.17 -1.52
C GLU A 4 -11.29 5.30 -1.98
N ARG A 5 -10.38 4.58 -1.32
CA ARG A 5 -8.95 4.70 -1.53
C ARG A 5 -8.36 3.34 -1.89
N THR A 6 -7.58 3.31 -2.97
CA THR A 6 -6.83 2.13 -3.40
C THR A 6 -5.37 2.29 -3.00
N GLY A 7 -4.85 1.32 -2.25
CA GLY A 7 -3.44 1.27 -1.88
C GLY A 7 -2.58 0.58 -2.95
N PHE A 8 -1.34 1.02 -3.11
CA PHE A 8 -0.36 0.44 -4.03
C PHE A 8 1.02 0.33 -3.38
N ILE A 9 1.75 -0.71 -3.78
CA ILE A 9 3.19 -0.85 -3.59
C ILE A 9 3.86 -0.59 -4.93
N ILE A 10 4.73 0.41 -4.99
CA ILE A 10 5.46 0.78 -6.20
C ILE A 10 6.94 0.54 -5.97
N TRP A 11 7.50 -0.42 -6.69
CA TRP A 11 8.93 -0.70 -6.70
C TRP A 11 9.65 0.29 -7.61
N VAL A 12 10.73 0.89 -7.10
CA VAL A 12 11.46 1.94 -7.80
C VAL A 12 12.95 1.61 -7.93
N SER A 13 13.64 2.22 -8.90
CA SER A 13 15.09 2.17 -9.02
C SER A 13 15.78 3.34 -8.32
N ASP A 14 15.11 4.49 -8.24
CA ASP A 14 15.64 5.71 -7.63
C ASP A 14 14.65 6.27 -6.61
N VAL A 15 15.06 6.26 -5.35
CA VAL A 15 14.28 6.72 -4.21
C VAL A 15 14.16 8.26 -4.15
N LYS A 16 15.16 9.00 -4.66
CA LYS A 16 15.07 10.47 -4.74
C LYS A 16 14.03 10.85 -5.79
N ALA A 17 14.07 10.22 -6.97
CA ALA A 17 13.08 10.43 -8.02
C ALA A 17 11.66 10.01 -7.57
N ALA A 18 11.55 8.94 -6.77
CA ALA A 18 10.28 8.44 -6.24
C ALA A 18 9.50 9.44 -5.38
N ARG A 19 10.14 10.48 -4.82
CA ARG A 19 9.43 11.58 -4.14
C ARG A 19 8.44 12.31 -5.05
N ASN A 20 8.67 12.29 -6.37
CA ASN A 20 7.72 12.85 -7.34
C ASN A 20 6.37 12.11 -7.38
N LEU A 21 6.27 10.91 -6.79
CA LEU A 21 5.01 10.17 -6.71
C LEU A 21 3.95 10.87 -5.85
N GLU A 22 4.34 11.79 -4.96
CA GLU A 22 3.41 12.64 -4.18
C GLU A 22 2.49 13.49 -5.06
N LYS A 23 2.88 13.75 -6.31
CA LYS A 23 2.05 14.47 -7.31
C LYS A 23 0.85 13.65 -7.80
N TYR A 24 0.92 12.32 -7.64
CA TYR A 24 -0.07 11.37 -8.16
C TYR A 24 -1.01 10.83 -7.08
N GLY A 25 -0.68 11.04 -5.80
CA GLY A 25 -1.47 10.54 -4.69
C GLY A 25 -0.76 10.73 -3.36
N SER A 26 -1.33 10.16 -2.30
CA SER A 26 -0.77 10.29 -0.96
C SER A 26 0.28 9.20 -0.74
N VAL A 27 1.54 9.60 -0.66
CA VAL A 27 2.62 8.69 -0.26
C VAL A 27 2.58 8.51 1.25
N HIS A 28 2.43 7.27 1.69
CA HIS A 28 2.39 6.92 3.11
C HIS A 28 3.78 6.54 3.64
N TYR A 29 4.59 5.86 2.83
CA TYR A 29 5.93 5.42 3.24
C TYR A 29 6.83 5.21 2.02
N ILE A 30 8.11 5.54 2.17
CA ILE A 30 9.16 5.27 1.17
C ILE A 30 10.27 4.46 1.84
N SER A 31 10.45 3.21 1.41
CA SER A 31 11.55 2.38 1.87
C SER A 31 12.84 2.69 1.12
N ARG A 32 13.79 3.35 1.79
CA ARG A 32 15.12 3.63 1.22
C ARG A 32 15.96 2.36 1.05
N ARG A 33 15.76 1.36 1.93
CA ARG A 33 16.52 0.11 1.91
C ARG A 33 16.00 -0.85 0.85
N MET A 34 14.67 -1.02 0.77
CA MET A 34 14.04 -2.00 -0.12
C MET A 34 13.54 -1.39 -1.45
N HIS A 35 13.66 -0.08 -1.64
CA HIS A 35 13.31 0.61 -2.88
C HIS A 35 11.84 0.43 -3.30
N TYR A 36 10.91 0.67 -2.38
CA TYR A 36 9.49 0.73 -2.71
C TYR A 36 8.77 1.87 -2.01
N VAL A 37 7.62 2.25 -2.55
CA VAL A 37 6.71 3.27 -2.04
C VAL A 37 5.36 2.64 -1.72
N VAL A 38 4.84 2.93 -0.52
CA VAL A 38 3.44 2.69 -0.16
C VAL A 38 2.68 3.96 -0.45
N MET A 39 1.68 3.90 -1.32
CA MET A 39 0.86 5.07 -1.62
C MET A 39 -0.62 4.73 -1.77
N TYR A 40 -1.46 5.74 -1.56
CA TYR A 40 -2.90 5.68 -1.70
C TYR A 40 -3.37 6.68 -2.75
N VAL A 41 -4.30 6.23 -3.59
CA VAL A 41 -4.95 7.05 -4.64
C VAL A 41 -6.47 6.90 -4.48
N ASN A 42 -7.24 7.90 -4.90
CA ASN A 42 -8.69 7.76 -4.98
C ASN A 42 -9.04 6.63 -5.97
N ALA A 43 -10.01 5.78 -5.61
CA ALA A 43 -10.32 4.57 -6.36
C ALA A 43 -10.79 4.87 -7.80
N ASP A 44 -11.57 5.94 -7.97
CA ASP A 44 -12.06 6.46 -9.26
C ASP A 44 -10.94 6.83 -10.24
N ARG A 45 -9.79 7.29 -9.74
CA ARG A 45 -8.64 7.72 -10.55
C ARG A 45 -7.48 6.73 -10.55
N ALA A 46 -7.60 5.60 -9.85
CA ALA A 46 -6.50 4.68 -9.60
C ALA A 46 -5.92 4.12 -10.91
N GLU A 47 -6.78 3.67 -11.83
CA GLU A 47 -6.33 3.04 -13.08
C GLU A 47 -5.54 4.01 -13.98
N GLU A 48 -6.08 5.22 -14.20
CA GLU A 48 -5.42 6.26 -14.99
C GLU A 48 -4.09 6.68 -14.35
N THR A 49 -4.10 6.87 -13.02
CA THR A 49 -2.90 7.24 -12.26
C THR A 49 -1.81 6.17 -12.42
N MET A 50 -2.16 4.89 -12.34
CA MET A 50 -1.18 3.80 -12.52
C MET A 50 -0.65 3.71 -13.95
N LYS A 51 -1.45 4.02 -14.98
CA LYS A 51 -0.96 4.11 -16.37
C LYS A 51 0.12 5.18 -16.51
N ASN A 52 -0.07 6.34 -15.88
CA ASN A 52 0.90 7.43 -15.90
C ASN A 52 2.17 7.09 -15.10
N ILE A 53 2.02 6.55 -13.90
CA ILE A 53 3.16 6.15 -13.04
C ILE A 53 4.03 5.09 -13.72
N ARG A 54 3.42 4.12 -14.44
CA ARG A 54 4.15 3.04 -15.11
C ARG A 54 5.13 3.54 -16.19
N ARG A 55 4.93 4.74 -16.72
CA ARG A 55 5.81 5.36 -17.75
C ARG A 55 7.03 6.05 -17.15
N LEU A 56 7.07 6.24 -15.84
CA LEU A 56 8.19 6.90 -15.17
C LEU A 56 9.41 5.97 -15.20
N SER A 57 10.54 6.46 -15.68
CA SER A 57 11.76 5.67 -15.89
C SER A 57 12.31 5.00 -14.63
N TYR A 58 11.98 5.55 -13.45
CA TYR A 58 12.40 5.01 -12.17
C TYR A 58 11.41 4.00 -11.57
N VAL A 59 10.29 3.70 -12.22
CA VAL A 59 9.29 2.73 -11.75
C VAL A 59 9.58 1.36 -12.36
N ARG A 60 9.78 0.35 -11.51
CA ARG A 60 10.08 -1.03 -11.91
C ARG A 60 8.85 -1.92 -11.95
N LYS A 61 7.98 -1.80 -10.94
CA LYS A 61 6.80 -2.66 -10.78
C LYS A 61 5.76 -1.93 -9.92
N ILE A 62 4.48 -2.21 -10.18
CA ILE A 62 3.34 -1.69 -9.41
C ILE A 62 2.49 -2.88 -8.99
N GLU A 63 2.13 -2.94 -7.71
CA GLU A 63 1.26 -3.97 -7.13
C GLU A 63 0.14 -3.31 -6.35
N ARG A 64 -1.09 -3.83 -6.48
CA ARG A 64 -2.22 -3.37 -5.67
C ARG A 64 -2.03 -3.88 -4.24
N SER A 65 -2.22 -3.00 -3.26
CA SER A 65 -2.29 -3.39 -1.85
C SER A 65 -3.71 -3.85 -1.54
N TYR A 66 -3.82 -5.11 -1.10
CA TYR A 66 -5.06 -5.70 -0.61
C TYR A 66 -5.24 -5.48 0.91
N ARG A 67 -4.54 -4.51 1.50
CA ARG A 67 -4.60 -4.23 2.95
C ARG A 67 -6.03 -3.98 3.43
N ASN A 68 -6.85 -3.32 2.60
CA ASN A 68 -8.24 -3.01 2.94
C ASN A 68 -9.15 -4.26 2.89
N GLU A 69 -8.70 -5.36 2.30
CA GLU A 69 -9.43 -6.62 2.20
C GLU A 69 -9.08 -7.60 3.33
N ILE A 70 -8.09 -7.25 4.17
CA ILE A 70 -7.76 -8.01 5.37
C ILE A 70 -8.91 -7.83 6.37
N LYS A 71 -9.61 -8.92 6.66
CA LYS A 71 -10.67 -8.94 7.68
C LYS A 71 -10.08 -8.53 9.03
N THR A 72 -10.51 -7.39 9.54
CA THR A 72 -10.18 -6.90 10.88
C THR A 72 -11.15 -7.43 11.94
N GLU A 73 -12.30 -7.95 11.52
CA GLU A 73 -13.26 -8.64 12.37
C GLU A 73 -12.92 -10.13 12.44
N TYR A 74 -12.22 -10.51 13.49
CA TYR A 74 -12.04 -11.91 13.85
C TYR A 74 -13.29 -12.35 14.62
N SER A 75 -14.12 -13.21 14.02
CA SER A 75 -15.19 -13.86 14.80
C SER A 75 -14.53 -14.67 15.92
N SER A 76 -14.80 -14.33 17.19
CA SER A 76 -14.34 -15.09 18.34
C SER A 76 -15.02 -16.47 18.35
N LYS A 77 -14.53 -17.42 17.57
CA LYS A 77 -15.01 -18.80 17.60
C LYS A 77 -13.92 -19.72 18.10
N GLY A 78 -13.91 -19.90 19.43
CA GLY A 78 -13.20 -20.98 20.10
C GLY A 78 -12.58 -20.53 21.43
N PRO A 79 -12.73 -21.30 22.53
CA PRO A 79 -12.13 -20.96 23.81
C PRO A 79 -10.60 -20.92 23.68
N ASP A 80 -10.01 -19.88 24.25
CA ASP A 80 -8.59 -19.58 24.25
C ASP A 80 -7.81 -20.74 24.93
N LYS A 81 -7.29 -21.69 24.15
CA LYS A 81 -6.45 -22.81 24.66
C LYS A 81 -4.97 -22.41 24.79
N ALA A 82 -4.67 -21.15 25.08
CA ALA A 82 -3.29 -20.69 25.22
C ALA A 82 -3.10 -19.71 26.38
N LYS A 83 -3.67 -19.98 27.55
CA LYS A 83 -3.18 -19.40 28.81
C LYS A 83 -3.22 -20.42 29.95
N PHE A 84 -2.20 -21.27 30.01
CA PHE A 84 -1.73 -21.82 31.28
C PHE A 84 -0.25 -21.44 31.44
N TYR A 85 -0.02 -20.23 31.94
CA TYR A 85 1.18 -19.91 32.71
C TYR A 85 0.68 -19.69 34.14
N GLY A 86 0.45 -20.80 34.83
CA GLY A 86 0.28 -20.83 36.28
C GLY A 86 1.64 -20.96 36.98
N PRO A 87 1.72 -20.59 38.27
CA PRO A 87 2.94 -20.23 38.99
C PRO A 87 3.96 -21.36 39.15
#